data_AF-A0A7Y6XNR3-F1
#
_entry.id   AF-A0A7Y6XNR3-F1
#
_cell.length_a   1.000
_cell.length_b   1.000
_cell.length_c   1.000
_cell.angle_alpha   90.00
_cell.angle_beta   90.00
_cell.angle_gamma   90.00
#
_symmetry.space_group_name_H-M   'P 1'
#
loop_
_entity.id
_entity.type
_entity.pdbx_description
1 polymer ?
#
loop_
_entity_poly.entity_id
_entity_poly.type
_entity_poly.pdbx_seq_one_letter_code
_entity_poly.pdbx_strand_id
1 'polypeptide(L)'
;MKKAEFEQFVGLTLDELWVYGEMYIGWKLPTGIEFEWMKLNSKRIKDRSKVIEEIVSSVYINEEKIYPCVDLSIKEILNESCVLVVGRIASYEPRPFQKGYTNRSGPFIYGVNHTLISPDIDTKSLDFKNLLRAKGLLRC
;
A
#
# COMPACT_ATOMS: atom_id res chain seq x y z
N MET A 1 13.94 11.29 7.79
CA MET A 1 12.98 11.76 6.77
C MET A 1 11.99 12.65 7.48
N LYS A 2 11.78 13.87 7.01
CA LYS A 2 10.86 14.84 7.61
C LYS A 2 9.40 14.43 7.34
N LYS A 3 8.46 14.90 8.17
CA LYS A 3 7.04 14.57 8.04
C LYS A 3 6.47 14.90 6.66
N ALA A 4 6.79 16.08 6.11
CA ALA A 4 6.32 16.51 4.80
C ALA A 4 6.85 15.62 3.66
N GLU A 5 8.10 15.16 3.77
CA GLU A 5 8.69 14.20 2.81
C GLU A 5 7.99 12.84 2.94
N PHE A 6 7.68 12.41 4.17
CA PHE A 6 6.95 11.17 4.41
C PHE A 6 5.52 11.23 3.88
N GLU A 7 4.84 12.37 3.98
CA GLU A 7 3.50 12.58 3.41
C GLU A 7 3.50 12.43 1.88
N GLN A 8 4.46 13.08 1.21
CA GLN A 8 4.67 12.90 -0.23
C GLN A 8 4.98 11.44 -0.57
N PHE A 9 5.80 10.80 0.24
CA PHE A 9 6.16 9.39 0.07
C PHE A 9 4.93 8.45 0.22
N VAL A 10 4.02 8.72 1.15
CA VAL A 10 2.75 7.99 1.28
C VAL A 10 1.88 8.21 0.04
N GLY A 11 1.82 9.43 -0.48
CA GLY A 11 1.12 9.74 -1.74
C GLY A 11 1.60 8.88 -2.91
N LEU A 12 2.92 8.82 -3.11
CA LEU A 12 3.55 7.97 -4.14
C LEU A 12 3.32 6.48 -3.88
N THR A 13 3.39 6.06 -2.62
CA THR A 13 3.14 4.68 -2.21
C THR A 13 1.74 4.22 -2.62
N LEU A 14 0.73 5.08 -2.53
CA LEU A 14 -0.63 4.75 -2.96
C LEU A 14 -0.76 4.66 -4.49
N ASP A 15 -0.02 5.46 -5.26
CA ASP A 15 0.04 5.32 -6.72
C ASP A 15 0.69 3.99 -7.12
N GLU A 16 1.79 3.64 -6.46
CA GLU A 16 2.45 2.35 -6.64
C GLU A 16 1.54 1.17 -6.28
N LEU A 17 0.75 1.29 -5.20
CA LEU A 17 -0.23 0.27 -4.82
C LEU A 17 -1.31 0.09 -5.90
N TRP A 18 -1.76 1.17 -6.54
CA TRP A 18 -2.69 1.09 -7.67
C TRP A 18 -2.10 0.31 -8.82
N VAL A 19 -0.90 0.69 -9.27
CA VAL A 19 -0.19 -0.02 -10.35
C VAL A 19 0.03 -1.49 -9.99
N TYR A 20 0.41 -1.77 -8.74
CA TYR A 20 0.54 -3.13 -8.24
C TYR A 20 -0.79 -3.88 -8.35
N GLY A 21 -1.89 -3.31 -7.86
CA GLY A 21 -3.23 -3.89 -7.98
C GLY A 21 -3.63 -4.21 -9.41
N GLU A 22 -3.53 -3.24 -10.30
CA GLU A 22 -3.89 -3.39 -11.72
C GLU A 22 -3.12 -4.53 -12.40
N MET A 23 -1.87 -4.77 -12.01
CA MET A 23 -1.08 -5.88 -12.55
C MET A 23 -1.62 -7.24 -12.12
N TYR A 24 -2.12 -7.37 -10.89
CA TYR A 24 -2.68 -8.63 -10.38
C TYR A 24 -4.12 -8.87 -10.84
N ILE A 25 -4.87 -7.78 -11.08
CA ILE A 25 -6.30 -7.83 -11.42
C ILE A 25 -6.48 -7.85 -12.96
N GLY A 26 -5.53 -7.30 -13.72
CA GLY A 26 -5.51 -7.34 -15.19
C GLY A 26 -6.26 -6.20 -15.88
N TRP A 27 -6.84 -5.28 -15.12
CA TRP A 27 -7.59 -4.14 -15.64
C TRP A 27 -7.43 -2.92 -14.73
N LYS A 28 -7.88 -1.75 -15.21
CA LYS A 28 -7.70 -0.45 -14.56
C LYS A 28 -8.60 -0.27 -13.35
N LEU A 29 -8.01 -0.03 -12.18
CA LEU A 29 -8.76 0.17 -10.95
C LEU A 29 -9.48 1.52 -10.96
N PRO A 30 -10.67 1.62 -10.33
CA PRO A 30 -11.30 2.90 -10.08
C PRO A 30 -10.36 3.87 -9.34
N THR A 31 -10.51 5.17 -9.58
CA THR A 31 -9.61 6.19 -8.99
C THR A 31 -9.97 6.59 -7.56
N GLY A 32 -11.21 6.35 -7.14
CA GLY A 32 -11.66 6.62 -5.79
C GLY A 32 -11.06 5.63 -4.79
N ILE A 33 -10.76 6.13 -3.59
CA ILE A 33 -10.17 5.36 -2.50
C ILE A 33 -10.99 5.53 -1.22
N GLU A 34 -11.32 4.40 -0.61
CA GLU A 34 -11.69 4.31 0.80
C GLU A 34 -10.62 3.49 1.53
N PHE A 35 -10.38 3.83 2.80
CA PHE A 35 -9.35 3.20 3.62
C PHE A 35 -9.89 2.79 4.98
N GLU A 36 -9.46 1.64 5.48
CA GLU A 36 -9.68 1.25 6.87
C GLU A 36 -8.47 0.47 7.42
N TRP A 37 -8.15 0.70 8.70
CA TRP A 37 -7.18 -0.13 9.40
C TRP A 37 -7.80 -1.49 9.76
N MET A 38 -7.01 -2.56 9.68
CA MET A 38 -7.36 -3.90 10.18
C MET A 38 -7.28 -3.95 11.71
N LYS A 39 -8.19 -3.23 12.37
CA LYS A 39 -8.36 -3.20 13.83
C LYS A 39 -9.86 -3.19 14.17
N LEU A 40 -10.22 -3.70 15.33
CA LEU A 40 -11.60 -3.63 15.83
C LEU A 40 -12.07 -2.15 15.85
N ASN A 41 -13.28 -1.91 15.34
CA ASN A 41 -13.91 -0.59 15.30
C ASN A 41 -13.13 0.49 14.54
N SER A 42 -12.36 0.10 13.51
CA SER A 42 -11.73 1.08 12.64
C SER A 42 -12.77 1.91 11.91
N LYS A 43 -12.52 3.22 11.82
CA LYS A 43 -13.33 4.10 10.99
C LYS A 43 -12.88 3.98 9.55
N ARG A 44 -13.86 4.01 8.65
CA ARG A 44 -13.63 4.12 7.22
C ARG A 44 -13.37 5.57 6.85
N ILE A 45 -12.27 5.79 6.16
CA ILE A 45 -11.83 7.11 5.71
C ILE A 45 -12.04 7.17 4.20
N LYS A 46 -12.60 8.28 3.76
CA LYS A 46 -12.86 8.58 2.36
C LYS A 46 -11.98 9.74 1.95
N ASP A 47 -11.79 9.92 0.65
CA ASP A 47 -10.96 10.96 0.03
C ASP A 47 -9.46 10.70 0.20
N ARG A 48 -8.73 10.75 -0.93
CA ARG A 48 -7.31 10.40 -0.96
C ARG A 48 -6.46 11.23 0.00
N SER A 49 -6.69 12.55 0.11
CA SER A 49 -5.93 13.41 1.01
C SER A 49 -6.10 12.99 2.47
N LYS A 50 -7.33 12.70 2.90
CA LYS A 50 -7.61 12.23 4.27
C LYS A 50 -7.03 10.85 4.53
N VAL A 51 -7.00 9.97 3.52
CA VAL A 51 -6.32 8.67 3.63
C VAL A 51 -4.81 8.86 3.85
N ILE A 52 -4.18 9.77 3.10
CA ILE A 52 -2.76 10.10 3.30
C ILE A 52 -2.53 10.64 4.72
N GLU A 53 -3.36 11.60 5.17
CA GLU A 53 -3.29 12.17 6.52
C GLU A 53 -3.42 11.09 7.61
N GLU A 54 -4.36 10.16 7.47
CA GLU A 54 -4.53 9.05 8.41
C GLU A 54 -3.27 8.16 8.45
N ILE A 55 -2.77 7.75 7.28
CA ILE A 55 -1.60 6.87 7.20
C ILE A 55 -0.38 7.57 7.83
N VAL A 56 -0.16 8.84 7.51
CA VAL A 56 0.94 9.63 8.08
C VAL A 56 0.78 9.73 9.60
N SER A 57 -0.41 10.09 10.10
CA SER A 57 -0.62 10.25 11.55
C SER A 57 -0.50 8.96 12.35
N SER A 58 -0.78 7.81 11.71
CA SER A 58 -0.68 6.49 12.36
C SER A 58 0.72 5.87 12.27
N VAL A 59 1.47 6.15 11.20
CA VAL A 59 2.74 5.47 10.89
C VAL A 59 3.96 6.31 11.29
N TYR A 60 3.86 7.64 11.20
CA TYR A 60 4.95 8.57 11.50
C TYR A 60 4.80 9.16 12.90
N ILE A 61 5.74 8.87 13.79
CA ILE A 61 5.78 9.48 15.14
C ILE A 61 6.70 10.70 15.10
N ASN A 62 7.94 10.51 14.64
CA ASN A 62 8.92 11.56 14.38
C ASN A 62 10.01 11.04 13.41
N GLU A 63 11.02 11.87 13.11
CA GLU A 63 12.05 11.55 12.12
C GLU A 63 12.86 10.28 12.44
N GLU A 64 12.97 9.96 13.74
CA GLU A 64 13.69 8.79 14.27
C GLU A 64 12.77 7.59 14.56
N LYS A 65 11.44 7.78 14.46
CA LYS A 65 10.43 6.80 14.87
C LYS A 65 9.30 6.75 13.85
N ILE A 66 9.43 5.82 12.91
CA ILE A 66 8.43 5.47 11.91
C ILE A 66 8.18 3.97 12.04
N TYR A 67 6.92 3.53 12.05
CA TYR A 67 6.62 2.11 12.08
C TYR A 67 7.20 1.41 10.84
N PRO A 68 8.01 0.35 11.00
CA PRO A 68 8.86 -0.12 9.91
C PRO A 68 8.22 -1.13 8.95
N CYS A 69 7.02 -1.60 9.26
CA CYS A 69 6.36 -2.67 8.51
C CYS A 69 4.85 -2.42 8.53
N VAL A 70 4.33 -1.94 7.41
CA VAL A 70 2.93 -1.57 7.23
C VAL A 70 2.41 -2.23 5.97
N ASP A 71 1.49 -3.17 6.11
CA ASP A 71 0.79 -3.75 4.97
C ASP A 71 -0.25 -2.74 4.46
N LEU A 72 -0.27 -2.51 3.15
CA LEU A 72 -1.34 -1.82 2.44
C LEU A 72 -1.85 -2.74 1.34
N SER A 73 -3.13 -3.08 1.39
CA SER A 73 -3.71 -4.07 0.47
C SER A 73 -4.99 -3.59 -0.16
N ILE A 74 -5.14 -3.83 -1.46
CA ILE A 74 -6.44 -3.67 -2.13
C ILE A 74 -7.34 -4.82 -1.68
N LYS A 75 -8.41 -4.47 -0.97
CA LYS A 75 -9.30 -5.44 -0.32
C LYS A 75 -10.48 -5.82 -1.20
N GLU A 76 -11.12 -4.81 -1.78
CA GLU A 76 -12.39 -4.92 -2.50
C GLU A 76 -12.57 -3.75 -3.47
N ILE A 77 -13.28 -3.96 -4.57
CA ILE A 77 -13.81 -2.90 -5.42
C ILE A 77 -15.25 -2.66 -5.00
N LEU A 78 -15.53 -1.50 -4.39
CA LEU A 78 -16.83 -1.21 -3.79
C LEU A 78 -17.90 -0.90 -4.83
N ASN A 79 -17.49 -0.24 -5.92
CA ASN A 79 -18.30 0.10 -7.08
C ASN A 79 -17.39 0.57 -8.23
N GLU A 80 -17.97 0.99 -9.34
CA GLU A 80 -17.28 1.49 -10.53
C GLU A 80 -16.33 2.67 -10.28
N SER A 81 -16.50 3.39 -9.17
CA SER A 81 -15.74 4.60 -8.85
C SER A 81 -14.76 4.45 -7.70
N CYS A 82 -14.80 3.35 -6.94
CA CYS A 82 -14.11 3.28 -5.65
C CYS A 82 -13.53 1.91 -5.29
N VAL A 83 -12.31 1.93 -4.75
CA VAL A 83 -11.59 0.79 -4.20
C VAL A 83 -11.43 0.94 -2.69
N LEU A 84 -11.68 -0.15 -1.95
CA LEU A 84 -11.34 -0.26 -0.54
C LEU A 84 -9.90 -0.76 -0.38
N VAL A 85 -9.08 0.03 0.28
CA VAL A 85 -7.73 -0.33 0.74
C VAL A 85 -7.78 -0.62 2.23
N VAL A 86 -7.11 -1.68 2.66
CA VAL A 86 -6.92 -1.98 4.09
C VAL A 86 -5.47 -1.82 4.48
N GLY A 87 -5.25 -1.29 5.69
CA GLY A 87 -3.92 -1.14 6.27
C GLY A 87 -3.71 -2.02 7.49
N ARG A 88 -2.48 -2.49 7.73
CA ARG A 88 -2.09 -3.12 9.00
C ARG A 88 -0.69 -2.68 9.38
N ILE A 89 -0.52 -2.18 10.60
CA ILE A 89 0.80 -1.89 11.18
C ILE A 89 1.24 -3.15 11.95
N ALA A 90 2.39 -3.72 11.59
CA ALA A 90 2.95 -4.82 12.35
C ALA A 90 3.53 -4.31 13.68
N SER A 91 3.44 -5.11 14.74
CA SER A 91 3.84 -4.75 16.12
C SER A 91 5.35 -4.69 16.35
N TYR A 92 6.12 -4.16 15.40
CA TYR A 92 7.54 -3.89 15.55
C TYR A 92 7.78 -2.48 16.11
N GLU A 93 8.86 -2.33 16.86
CA GLU A 93 9.26 -1.03 17.39
C GLU A 93 9.51 -0.02 16.26
N PRO A 94 8.99 1.23 16.38
CA PRO A 94 9.30 2.32 15.47
C PRO A 94 10.80 2.61 15.40
N ARG A 95 11.29 2.94 14.20
CA ARG A 95 12.70 3.22 13.94
C ARG A 95 12.85 4.26 12.81
N PRO A 96 14.06 4.78 12.54
CA PRO A 96 14.24 5.76 11.47
C PRO A 96 13.82 5.20 10.10
N PHE A 97 13.48 6.08 9.16
CA PHE A 97 13.14 5.68 7.80
C PHE A 97 14.29 4.88 7.18
N GLN A 98 13.97 3.70 6.68
CA GLN A 98 14.94 2.78 6.09
C GLN A 98 14.27 1.91 5.03
N LYS A 99 15.04 1.02 4.41
CA LYS A 99 14.46 -0.03 3.56
C LYS A 99 13.62 -1.00 4.40
N GLY A 100 12.46 -1.36 3.87
CA GLY A 100 11.55 -2.34 4.43
C GLY A 100 11.92 -3.78 4.05
N TYR A 101 11.07 -4.73 4.46
CA TYR A 101 11.24 -6.17 4.20
C TYR A 101 11.26 -6.54 2.72
N THR A 102 10.68 -5.70 1.86
CA THR A 102 10.65 -5.89 0.39
C THR A 102 11.87 -5.26 -0.30
N ASN A 103 12.90 -4.85 0.45
CA ASN A 103 14.09 -4.15 -0.02
C ASN A 103 13.80 -2.82 -0.76
N ARG A 104 12.54 -2.37 -0.70
CA ARG A 104 12.05 -1.06 -1.15
C ARG A 104 12.24 -0.03 -0.03
N SER A 105 12.28 1.24 -0.41
CA SER A 105 12.29 2.33 0.56
C SER A 105 10.99 2.33 1.38
N GLY A 106 11.11 2.64 2.67
CA GLY A 106 9.97 2.83 3.54
C GLY A 106 9.32 1.53 4.02
N PRO A 107 8.23 1.68 4.79
CA PRO A 107 7.69 0.56 5.56
C PRO A 107 6.64 -0.27 4.80
N PHE A 108 6.23 0.17 3.62
CA PHE A 108 5.02 -0.34 2.98
C PHE A 108 5.23 -1.62 2.19
N ILE A 109 4.37 -2.60 2.48
CA ILE A 109 4.27 -3.89 1.80
C ILE A 109 2.92 -3.92 1.08
N TYR A 110 2.93 -4.28 -0.20
CA TYR A 110 1.73 -4.29 -1.03
C TYR A 110 1.06 -5.65 -1.07
N GLY A 111 -0.26 -5.62 -1.00
CA GLY A 111 -1.09 -6.81 -1.17
C GLY A 111 -2.29 -6.55 -2.07
N VAL A 112 -2.84 -7.64 -2.58
CA VAL A 112 -4.12 -7.68 -3.28
C VAL A 112 -4.88 -8.86 -2.70
N ASN A 113 -6.14 -8.65 -2.36
CA ASN A 113 -6.99 -9.74 -1.91
C ASN A 113 -7.08 -10.80 -3.01
N HIS A 114 -6.80 -12.06 -2.66
CA HIS A 114 -6.75 -13.17 -3.60
C HIS A 114 -8.01 -13.34 -4.46
N THR A 115 -9.18 -12.94 -3.95
CA THR A 115 -10.46 -12.98 -4.69
C THR A 115 -10.53 -11.99 -5.86
N LEU A 116 -9.63 -11.01 -5.90
CA LEU A 116 -9.55 -10.01 -6.97
C LEU A 116 -8.50 -10.35 -8.03
N ILE A 117 -7.60 -11.29 -7.74
CA ILE A 117 -6.54 -11.67 -8.67
C ILE A 117 -7.18 -12.38 -9.86
N SER A 118 -6.86 -11.92 -11.07
CA SER A 118 -7.39 -12.54 -12.28
C SER A 118 -6.85 -13.96 -12.43
N PRO A 119 -7.71 -14.95 -12.75
CA PRO A 119 -7.27 -16.32 -13.00
C PRO A 119 -6.39 -16.44 -14.24
N ASP A 120 -6.45 -15.46 -15.15
CA ASP A 120 -5.67 -15.45 -16.40
C ASP A 120 -4.23 -14.94 -16.18
N ILE A 121 -3.91 -14.45 -14.98
CA ILE A 121 -2.59 -13.90 -14.65
C ILE A 121 -1.81 -14.92 -13.81
N ASP A 122 -0.78 -15.52 -14.41
CA ASP A 122 0.17 -16.33 -13.65
C ASP A 122 1.12 -15.44 -12.83
N THR A 123 0.65 -15.07 -11.63
CA THR A 123 1.40 -14.25 -10.67
C THR A 123 2.66 -14.92 -10.11
N LYS A 124 2.83 -16.23 -10.34
CA LYS A 124 4.00 -17.00 -9.89
C LYS A 124 5.09 -17.09 -10.96
N SER A 125 4.74 -16.84 -12.22
CA SER A 125 5.65 -16.85 -13.36
C SER A 125 6.85 -15.90 -13.15
N LEU A 126 7.97 -16.23 -13.80
CA LEU A 126 9.15 -15.37 -13.79
C LEU A 126 8.87 -14.06 -14.53
N ASP A 127 8.09 -14.10 -15.61
CA ASP A 127 7.74 -12.92 -16.40
C ASP A 127 6.96 -11.90 -15.58
N PHE A 128 5.95 -12.35 -14.83
CA PHE A 128 5.19 -11.48 -13.94
C PHE A 128 6.09 -10.83 -12.87
N LYS A 129 6.97 -11.61 -12.25
CA LYS A 129 7.94 -11.10 -11.27
C LYS A 129 8.91 -10.09 -11.90
N ASN A 130 9.34 -10.32 -13.14
CA ASN A 130 10.20 -9.39 -13.88
C ASN A 130 9.48 -8.08 -14.22
N LEU A 131 8.18 -8.13 -14.58
CA LEU A 131 7.37 -6.94 -14.77
C LEU A 131 7.27 -6.10 -13.48
N LEU A 132 7.06 -6.75 -12.33
CA LEU A 132 7.04 -6.06 -11.04
C LEU A 132 8.40 -5.41 -10.71
N ARG A 133 9.51 -6.11 -10.97
CA ARG A 133 10.86 -5.58 -10.77
C ARG A 133 11.16 -4.39 -11.68
N ALA A 134 10.79 -4.47 -12.96
CA ALA A 134 10.97 -3.38 -13.92
C ALA A 134 10.24 -2.10 -13.50
N LYS A 135 9.12 -2.26 -12.76
CA LYS A 135 8.35 -1.14 -12.18
C LYS A 135 8.78 -0.75 -10.76
N GLY A 136 9.79 -1.40 -10.19
CA GLY A 136 10.25 -1.13 -8.82
C GLY A 136 9.30 -1.61 -7.71
N LEU A 137 8.28 -2.40 -8.05
CA LEU A 137 7.25 -2.90 -7.14
C LEU A 137 7.66 -4.19 -6.41
N LEU A 138 8.71 -4.84 -6.90
CA LEU A 138 9.35 -5.99 -6.26
C LEU A 138 10.87 -5.80 -6.32
N ARG A 139 11.55 -5.86 -5.17
CA ARG A 139 13.02 -5.90 -5.12
C ARG A 139 13.42 -7.12 -4.30
N CYS A 140 14.03 -8.09 -4.98
CA CYS A 140 14.74 -9.20 -4.34
C CYS A 140 16.21 -8.78 -4.31
#